data_AF-A0A7J3ZMJ5-F1
#
_entry.id   AF-A0A7J3ZMJ5-F1
#
_cell.length_a   1.000
_cell.length_b   1.000
_cell.length_c   1.000
_cell.angle_alpha   90.00
_cell.angle_beta   90.00
_cell.angle_gamma   90.00
#
_symmetry.space_group_name_H-M   'P 1'
#
loop_
_entity.id
_entity.type
_entity.pdbx_description
1 polymer ?
#
loop_
_entity_poly.entity_id
_entity_poly.type
_entity_poly.pdbx_seq_one_letter_code
_entity_poly.pdbx_strand_id
1 'polypeptide(L)'
;MFTASFPLCLTPYLGNPYFSARIATLMMSALTATLVYMFSKRIFGKVVGIFSTTLLISTPFYYGMSRYVSLDLPATSFICAYLFLFYLGIKHEKATLILLSSVFFGLARSVKVSGFIGLFILVLWFIIVFKHKTFEMLTYYYRKRRDIFRFNFYPILGIIIFISLWPWLWSHTVDKLIGSDGVLTYAARFKAWGHEEFLKKGLYGIHHSTITWLLKRPYQL
;
A
#
# COMPACT_ATOMS: atom_id res chain seq x y z
N MET A 1 -16.32 0.55 0.62
CA MET A 1 -17.44 0.57 1.60
C MET A 1 -17.00 1.07 2.97
N PHE A 2 -15.85 0.64 3.52
CA PHE A 2 -15.35 1.14 4.83
C PHE A 2 -14.97 2.64 4.91
N THR A 3 -14.71 3.31 3.79
CA THR A 3 -14.27 4.71 3.78
C THR A 3 -15.39 5.72 4.02
N ALA A 4 -16.66 5.36 3.80
CA ALA A 4 -17.78 6.26 4.03
C ALA A 4 -18.25 6.23 5.49
N SER A 5 -18.22 5.06 6.14
CA SER A 5 -18.79 4.86 7.47
C SER A 5 -17.98 5.54 8.59
N PHE A 6 -16.65 5.57 8.47
CA PHE A 6 -15.80 6.13 9.53
C PHE A 6 -15.96 7.66 9.70
N PRO A 7 -15.95 8.47 8.62
CA PRO A 7 -16.28 9.90 8.72
C PRO A 7 -17.69 10.13 9.27
N LEU A 8 -18.66 9.30 8.86
CA LEU A 8 -20.06 9.41 9.30
C LEU A 8 -20.22 9.24 10.82
N CYS A 9 -19.43 8.36 11.45
CA CYS A 9 -19.45 8.19 12.91
C CYS A 9 -18.87 9.39 13.68
N LEU A 10 -17.88 10.09 13.10
CA LEU A 10 -17.20 11.22 13.75
C LEU A 10 -17.84 12.58 13.44
N THR A 11 -18.60 12.66 12.35
CA THR A 11 -19.24 13.90 11.88
C THR A 11 -20.12 14.57 12.95
N PRO A 12 -20.95 13.84 13.75
CA PRO A 12 -21.75 14.44 14.80
C PRO A 12 -20.92 15.18 15.87
N TYR A 13 -19.70 14.73 16.12
CA TYR A 13 -18.83 15.30 17.16
C TYR A 13 -17.94 16.45 16.65
N LEU A 14 -17.59 16.42 15.36
CA LEU A 14 -16.62 17.36 14.77
C LEU A 14 -17.27 18.44 13.91
N GLY A 15 -18.56 18.33 13.62
CA GLY A 15 -19.34 19.32 12.87
C GLY A 15 -19.04 19.42 11.37
N ASN A 16 -17.91 18.85 10.90
CA ASN A 16 -17.52 18.88 9.49
C ASN A 16 -17.10 17.49 8.96
N PRO A 17 -17.78 16.95 7.93
CA PRO A 17 -17.47 15.63 7.38
C PRO A 17 -16.11 15.58 6.67
N TYR A 18 -15.67 16.68 6.05
CA TYR A 18 -14.36 16.77 5.39
C TYR A 18 -13.22 16.71 6.41
N PHE A 19 -13.39 17.36 7.56
CA PHE A 19 -12.41 17.30 8.65
C PHE A 19 -12.36 15.89 9.25
N SER A 20 -13.53 15.30 9.50
CA SER A 20 -13.68 13.94 10.04
C SER A 20 -12.97 12.89 9.17
N ALA A 21 -13.09 13.00 7.84
CA ALA A 21 -12.43 12.08 6.91
C ALA A 21 -10.89 12.20 6.93
N ARG A 22 -10.34 13.38 7.20
CA ARG A 22 -8.89 13.62 7.27
C ARG A 22 -8.24 13.11 8.55
N ILE A 23 -9.01 12.92 9.62
CA ILE A 23 -8.48 12.39 10.88
C ILE A 23 -7.94 10.97 10.67
N ALA A 24 -8.65 10.14 9.90
CA ALA A 24 -8.19 8.78 9.61
C ALA A 24 -6.82 8.79 8.90
N THR A 25 -6.64 9.64 7.89
CA THR A 25 -5.35 9.74 7.17
C THR A 25 -4.25 10.33 8.05
N LEU A 26 -4.59 11.29 8.92
CA LEU A 26 -3.65 11.87 9.88
C LEU A 26 -3.17 10.81 10.88
N MET A 27 -4.06 9.99 11.43
CA MET A 27 -3.70 8.88 12.31
C MET A 27 -2.80 7.86 11.62
N MET A 28 -3.10 7.48 10.37
CA MET A 28 -2.26 6.56 9.59
C MET A 28 -0.88 7.16 9.27
N SER A 29 -0.81 8.48 9.06
CA SER A 29 0.47 9.18 8.87
C SER A 29 1.31 9.22 10.15
N ALA A 30 0.69 9.46 11.30
CA ALA A 30 1.37 9.43 12.59
C ALA A 30 1.87 8.01 12.91
N LEU A 31 1.04 6.99 12.61
CA LEU A 31 1.40 5.59 12.75
C LEU A 31 2.61 5.23 11.87
N THR A 32 2.62 5.66 10.61
CA THR A 32 3.74 5.41 9.68
C THR A 32 5.03 6.04 10.20
N ALA A 33 4.99 7.31 10.64
CA ALA A 33 6.15 7.99 11.21
C ALA A 33 6.69 7.26 12.46
N THR A 34 5.78 6.80 13.33
CA THR A 34 6.13 6.00 14.52
C THR A 34 6.80 4.69 14.15
N LEU A 35 6.27 3.98 13.15
CA LEU A 35 6.84 2.71 12.69
C LEU A 35 8.24 2.91 12.09
N VAL A 36 8.44 3.95 11.30
CA VAL A 36 9.75 4.31 10.73
C VAL A 36 10.74 4.64 11.84
N TYR A 37 10.34 5.45 12.84
CA TYR A 37 11.17 5.72 14.01
C TYR A 37 11.57 4.43 14.73
N MET A 38 10.60 3.57 15.05
CA MET A 38 10.84 2.32 15.79
C MET A 38 11.74 1.37 15.02
N PHE A 39 11.53 1.24 13.71
CA PHE A 39 12.34 0.39 12.83
C PHE A 39 13.78 0.89 12.74
N SER A 40 13.97 2.16 12.35
CA SER A 40 15.30 2.78 12.22
C SER A 40 16.04 2.82 13.55
N LYS A 41 15.36 3.17 14.66
CA LYS A 41 15.95 3.16 16.01
C LYS A 41 16.50 1.79 16.36
N ARG A 42 15.78 0.72 15.99
CA ARG A 42 16.14 -0.64 16.40
C ARG A 42 17.29 -1.23 15.58
N ILE A 43 17.48 -0.77 14.35
CA ILE A 43 18.56 -1.25 13.47
C ILE A 43 19.81 -0.38 13.63
N PHE A 44 19.66 0.94 13.62
CA PHE A 44 20.77 1.90 13.52
C PHE A 44 20.95 2.79 14.75
N GLY A 45 20.09 2.66 15.76
CA GLY A 45 20.17 3.44 16.99
C GLY A 45 19.28 4.70 17.01
N LYS A 46 19.15 5.30 18.20
CA LYS A 46 18.18 6.38 18.49
C LYS A 46 18.34 7.60 17.57
N VAL A 47 19.59 8.04 17.33
CA VAL A 47 19.88 9.22 16.53
C VAL A 47 19.37 9.05 15.11
N VAL A 48 19.70 7.93 14.46
CA VAL A 48 19.24 7.62 13.10
C VAL A 48 17.71 7.51 13.05
N GLY A 49 17.08 6.92 14.07
CA GLY A 49 15.62 6.88 14.17
C GLY A 49 14.97 8.27 14.14
N ILE A 50 15.50 9.22 14.92
CA ILE A 50 15.02 10.61 14.93
C ILE A 50 15.22 11.23 13.54
N PHE A 51 16.43 11.17 12.98
CA PHE A 51 16.72 11.75 11.67
C PHE A 51 15.86 11.18 10.55
N SER A 52 15.71 9.85 10.44
CA SER A 52 14.85 9.22 9.42
C SER A 52 13.41 9.69 9.50
N THR A 53 12.87 9.82 10.71
CA THR A 53 11.47 10.21 10.93
C THR A 53 11.26 11.70 10.65
N THR A 54 12.19 12.55 11.08
CA THR A 54 12.18 13.98 10.77
C THR A 54 12.26 14.21 9.26
N LEU A 55 13.16 13.51 8.55
CA LEU A 55 13.24 13.60 7.09
C LEU A 55 11.94 13.18 6.40
N LEU A 56 11.30 12.09 6.85
CA LEU A 56 10.03 11.65 6.32
C LEU A 56 8.93 12.70 6.50
N ILE A 57 8.77 13.25 7.71
CA ILE A 57 7.73 14.25 8.02
C ILE A 57 7.99 15.56 7.30
N SER A 58 9.26 15.97 7.17
CA SER A 58 9.67 17.17 6.45
C SER A 58 9.57 17.05 4.93
N THR A 59 9.34 15.84 4.40
CA THR A 59 9.17 15.64 2.95
C THR A 59 7.85 16.27 2.51
N PRO A 60 7.86 17.28 1.61
CA PRO A 60 6.64 18.01 1.22
C PRO A 60 5.55 17.10 0.67
N PHE A 61 5.93 16.05 -0.07
CA PHE A 61 5.00 15.07 -0.60
C PHE A 61 4.28 14.29 0.51
N TYR A 62 5.02 13.80 1.51
CA TYR A 62 4.43 13.07 2.63
C TYR A 62 3.52 13.98 3.47
N TYR A 63 3.97 15.20 3.75
CA TYR A 63 3.18 16.20 4.45
C TYR A 63 1.88 16.55 3.67
N GLY A 64 1.98 16.76 2.36
CA GLY A 64 0.82 17.00 1.51
C GLY A 64 -0.17 15.84 1.58
N MET A 65 0.31 14.60 1.36
CA MET A 65 -0.52 13.40 1.41
C MET A 65 -1.23 13.22 2.76
N SER A 66 -0.61 13.63 3.88
CA SER A 66 -1.21 13.53 5.22
C SER A 66 -2.49 14.35 5.39
N ARG A 67 -2.66 15.40 4.57
CA ARG A 67 -3.82 16.30 4.60
C ARG A 67 -4.90 15.93 3.58
N TYR A 68 -4.58 15.05 2.63
CA TYR A 68 -5.52 14.54 1.64
C TYR A 68 -6.14 13.22 2.10
N VAL A 69 -7.44 13.06 1.84
CA VAL A 69 -8.14 11.80 2.08
C VAL A 69 -7.75 10.81 0.98
N SER A 70 -6.56 10.23 1.10
CA SER A 70 -6.03 9.22 0.18
C SER A 70 -5.85 7.86 0.88
N LEU A 71 -6.04 6.80 0.10
CA LEU A 71 -5.77 5.42 0.49
C LEU A 71 -4.26 5.09 0.52
N ASP A 72 -3.40 5.96 -0.02
CA ASP A 72 -1.95 5.74 -0.07
C ASP A 72 -1.31 5.68 1.32
N LEU A 73 -1.75 6.53 2.25
CA LEU A 73 -1.19 6.56 3.61
C LEU A 73 -1.59 5.34 4.44
N PRO A 74 -2.88 4.94 4.50
CA PRO A 74 -3.25 3.67 5.13
C PRO A 74 -2.47 2.49 4.53
N ALA A 75 -2.35 2.40 3.20
CA ALA A 75 -1.57 1.35 2.55
C ALA A 75 -0.10 1.37 2.98
N THR A 76 0.54 2.53 2.97
CA THR A 76 1.93 2.71 3.40
C THR A 76 2.12 2.34 4.87
N SER A 77 1.19 2.75 5.74
CA SER A 77 1.24 2.43 7.18
C SER A 77 1.17 0.93 7.44
N PHE A 78 0.28 0.22 6.73
CA PHE A 78 0.17 -1.23 6.84
C PHE A 78 1.39 -1.95 6.24
N ILE A 79 1.97 -1.44 5.14
CA ILE A 79 3.23 -1.95 4.59
C ILE A 79 4.36 -1.83 5.60
N CYS A 80 4.57 -0.65 6.18
CA CYS A 80 5.57 -0.44 7.22
C CYS A 80 5.32 -1.36 8.43
N ALA A 81 4.06 -1.52 8.85
CA ALA A 81 3.69 -2.36 9.98
C ALA A 81 4.02 -3.83 9.73
N TYR A 82 3.62 -4.41 8.60
CA TYR A 82 3.91 -5.82 8.34
C TYR A 82 5.40 -6.07 8.12
N LEU A 83 6.12 -5.18 7.44
CA LEU A 83 7.58 -5.33 7.26
C LEU A 83 8.30 -5.30 8.63
N PHE A 84 7.91 -4.37 9.50
CA PHE A 84 8.50 -4.27 10.82
C PHE A 84 8.19 -5.48 11.71
N LEU A 85 6.92 -5.91 11.73
CA LEU A 85 6.49 -7.08 12.50
C LEU A 85 7.10 -8.37 11.97
N PHE A 86 7.27 -8.51 10.67
CA PHE A 86 7.95 -9.64 10.05
C PHE A 86 9.41 -9.70 10.50
N TYR A 87 10.11 -8.56 10.42
CA TYR A 87 11.49 -8.43 10.91
C TYR A 87 11.61 -8.80 12.40
N LEU A 88 10.72 -8.29 13.24
CA LEU A 88 10.69 -8.64 14.67
C LEU A 88 10.36 -10.11 14.90
N GLY A 89 9.43 -10.68 14.14
CA GLY A 89 9.03 -12.08 14.24
C GLY A 89 10.18 -13.02 13.92
N ILE A 90 10.98 -12.71 12.89
CA ILE A 90 12.20 -13.45 12.58
C ILE A 90 13.25 -13.25 13.68
N LYS A 91 13.54 -12.01 14.06
CA LYS A 91 14.60 -11.69 15.04
C LYS A 91 14.36 -12.30 16.43
N HIS A 92 13.10 -12.41 16.85
CA HIS A 92 12.73 -12.95 18.16
C HIS A 92 12.15 -14.37 18.10
N GLU A 93 12.13 -15.00 16.93
CA GLU A 93 11.51 -16.32 16.69
C GLU A 93 10.04 -16.43 17.15
N LYS A 94 9.31 -15.31 17.14
CA LYS A 94 7.92 -15.21 17.62
C LYS A 94 6.93 -15.38 16.48
N ALA A 95 6.29 -16.55 16.43
CA ALA A 95 5.25 -16.88 15.45
C ALA A 95 4.08 -15.89 15.44
N THR A 96 3.67 -15.41 16.62
CA THR A 96 2.57 -14.46 16.75
C THR A 96 2.84 -13.14 16.01
N LEU A 97 4.09 -12.67 15.98
CA LEU A 97 4.47 -11.47 15.24
C LEU A 97 4.48 -11.71 13.72
N ILE A 98 4.88 -12.90 13.27
CA ILE A 98 4.83 -13.30 11.86
C ILE A 98 3.39 -13.40 11.38
N LEU A 99 2.51 -14.03 12.18
CA LEU A 99 1.08 -14.13 11.87
C LEU A 99 0.42 -12.75 11.89
N LEU A 100 0.74 -11.90 12.86
CA LEU A 100 0.23 -10.53 12.90
C LEU A 100 0.72 -9.71 11.70
N SER A 101 1.97 -9.91 11.27
CA SER A 101 2.49 -9.33 10.03
C SER A 101 1.66 -9.76 8.81
N SER A 102 1.30 -11.05 8.71
CA SER A 102 0.42 -11.56 7.65
C SER A 102 -0.96 -10.87 7.64
N VAL A 103 -1.52 -10.58 8.81
CA VAL A 103 -2.77 -9.80 8.95
C VAL A 103 -2.62 -8.41 8.35
N PHE A 104 -1.55 -7.69 8.71
CA PHE A 104 -1.25 -6.38 8.15
C PHE A 104 -0.94 -6.41 6.65
N PHE A 105 -0.36 -7.50 6.14
CA PHE A 105 -0.18 -7.71 4.70
C PHE A 105 -1.53 -7.84 3.97
N GLY A 106 -2.46 -8.65 4.49
CA GLY A 106 -3.82 -8.74 3.96
C GLY A 106 -4.56 -7.40 3.99
N LEU A 107 -4.41 -6.63 5.07
CA LEU A 107 -4.96 -5.28 5.21
C LEU A 107 -4.35 -4.31 4.19
N ALA A 108 -3.03 -4.26 4.07
CA ALA A 108 -2.33 -3.43 3.08
C ALA A 108 -2.84 -3.69 1.66
N ARG A 109 -3.00 -4.98 1.32
CA ARG A 109 -3.49 -5.39 0.01
C ARG A 109 -4.96 -5.03 -0.23
N SER A 110 -5.77 -5.07 0.82
CA SER A 110 -7.18 -4.68 0.79
C SER A 110 -7.37 -3.19 0.56
N VAL A 111 -6.41 -2.35 0.96
CA VAL A 111 -6.44 -0.92 0.71
C VAL A 111 -6.04 -0.59 -0.72
N LYS A 112 -4.91 -1.12 -1.20
CA LYS A 112 -4.39 -0.82 -2.55
C LYS A 112 -3.57 -1.99 -3.11
N VAL A 113 -3.59 -2.15 -4.45
CA VAL A 113 -2.82 -3.19 -5.16
C VAL A 113 -1.32 -3.08 -4.92
N SER A 114 -0.81 -1.87 -4.68
CA SER A 114 0.58 -1.62 -4.29
C SER A 114 0.98 -2.30 -2.98
N GLY A 115 0.04 -2.80 -2.16
CA GLY A 115 0.32 -3.61 -0.98
C GLY A 115 1.21 -4.84 -1.24
N PHE A 116 1.21 -5.38 -2.48
CA PHE A 116 2.09 -6.48 -2.88
C PHE A 116 3.57 -6.10 -2.95
N ILE A 117 3.91 -4.82 -3.12
CA ILE A 117 5.31 -4.38 -3.26
C ILE A 117 6.15 -4.81 -2.05
N GLY A 118 5.62 -4.69 -0.83
CA GLY A 118 6.42 -5.10 0.31
C GLY A 118 6.60 -6.61 0.44
N LEU A 119 5.74 -7.45 -0.17
CA LEU A 119 6.02 -8.90 -0.28
C LEU A 119 7.21 -9.13 -1.20
N PHE A 120 7.30 -8.39 -2.31
CA PHE A 120 8.48 -8.44 -3.18
C PHE A 120 9.75 -7.97 -2.45
N ILE A 121 9.66 -6.91 -1.64
CA ILE A 121 10.77 -6.46 -0.77
C ILE A 121 11.19 -7.55 0.22
N LEU A 122 10.23 -8.25 0.85
CA LEU A 122 10.55 -9.36 1.75
C LEU A 122 11.26 -10.50 1.04
N VAL A 123 10.80 -10.88 -0.15
CA VAL A 123 11.43 -11.93 -0.97
C VAL A 123 12.85 -11.52 -1.36
N LEU A 124 13.05 -10.30 -1.84
CA LEU A 124 14.39 -9.79 -2.17
C LEU A 124 15.30 -9.74 -0.95
N TRP A 125 14.80 -9.22 0.17
CA TRP A 125 15.55 -9.19 1.43
C TRP A 125 15.96 -10.58 1.88
N PHE A 126 15.04 -11.55 1.78
CA PHE A 126 15.33 -12.96 2.08
C PHE A 126 16.42 -13.51 1.15
N ILE A 127 16.33 -13.27 -0.16
CA ILE A 127 17.36 -13.71 -1.12
C ILE A 127 18.72 -13.08 -0.78
N ILE A 128 18.79 -11.78 -0.49
CA ILE A 128 20.04 -11.07 -0.20
C ILE A 128 20.68 -11.56 1.08
N VAL A 129 19.90 -11.68 2.16
CA VAL A 129 20.40 -12.10 3.48
C VAL A 129 20.90 -13.54 3.45
N PHE A 130 20.28 -14.41 2.65
CA PHE A 130 20.60 -15.85 2.63
C PHE A 130 21.43 -16.31 1.42
N LYS A 131 21.91 -15.37 0.59
CA LYS A 131 22.60 -15.52 -0.73
C LYS A 131 23.48 -16.76 -0.97
N HIS A 132 24.17 -17.29 0.04
CA HIS A 132 25.14 -18.40 -0.11
C HIS A 132 24.75 -19.74 0.52
N LYS A 133 23.68 -19.78 1.31
CA LYS A 133 23.17 -21.01 1.95
C LYS A 133 21.68 -21.20 1.75
N THR A 134 21.09 -20.55 0.75
CA THR A 134 19.64 -20.51 0.57
C THR A 134 19.03 -21.91 0.52
N PHE A 135 19.65 -22.85 -0.20
CA PHE A 135 19.17 -24.23 -0.29
C PHE A 135 19.43 -25.04 1.00
N GLU A 136 20.66 -25.03 1.52
CA GLU A 136 21.02 -25.77 2.74
C GLU A 136 20.26 -25.27 3.97
N MET A 137 20.02 -23.96 4.06
CA MET A 137 19.30 -23.32 5.15
C MET A 137 17.79 -23.40 4.95
N LEU A 138 17.26 -23.39 3.72
CA LEU A 138 15.88 -23.83 3.48
C LEU A 138 15.71 -25.25 4.00
N THR A 139 16.63 -26.17 3.69
CA THR A 139 16.57 -27.54 4.19
C THR A 139 16.81 -27.63 5.70
N TYR A 140 17.67 -26.81 6.32
CA TYR A 140 17.89 -26.77 7.77
C TYR A 140 16.66 -26.23 8.52
N TYR A 141 16.09 -25.14 8.03
CA TYR A 141 14.86 -24.54 8.53
C TYR A 141 13.65 -25.46 8.25
N TYR A 142 13.65 -26.17 7.11
CA TYR A 142 12.68 -27.23 6.81
C TYR A 142 12.86 -28.47 7.69
N ARG A 143 14.09 -28.76 8.13
CA ARG A 143 14.36 -29.88 9.04
C ARG A 143 13.80 -29.63 10.43
N LYS A 144 13.77 -28.36 10.87
CA LYS A 144 13.08 -27.92 12.08
C LYS A 144 11.59 -27.71 11.78
N ARG A 145 10.86 -28.83 11.64
CA ARG A 145 9.44 -28.99 11.23
C ARG A 145 8.45 -27.90 11.66
N ARG A 146 8.69 -27.22 12.79
CA ARG A 146 7.75 -26.28 13.42
C ARG A 146 7.72 -24.89 12.76
N ASP A 147 8.75 -24.51 12.02
CA ASP A 147 8.83 -23.17 11.41
C ASP A 147 8.40 -23.11 9.94
N ILE A 148 8.42 -24.25 9.21
CA ILE A 148 7.87 -24.37 7.84
C ILE A 148 6.41 -23.94 7.79
N PHE A 149 5.63 -24.36 8.77
CA PHE A 149 4.21 -24.01 8.85
C PHE A 149 4.05 -22.49 8.91
N ARG A 150 4.88 -21.79 9.68
CA ARG A 150 4.77 -20.33 9.87
C ARG A 150 4.98 -19.57 8.55
N PHE A 151 5.96 -19.98 7.75
CA PHE A 151 6.26 -19.33 6.47
C PHE A 151 5.23 -19.66 5.37
N ASN A 152 4.75 -20.90 5.29
CA ASN A 152 3.73 -21.28 4.31
C ASN A 152 2.35 -20.70 4.67
N PHE A 153 2.00 -20.63 5.96
CA PHE A 153 0.75 -20.00 6.40
C PHE A 153 0.76 -18.48 6.25
N TYR A 154 1.94 -17.84 6.19
CA TYR A 154 2.04 -16.38 6.04
C TYR A 154 1.31 -15.83 4.80
N PRO A 155 1.61 -16.24 3.55
CA PRO A 155 0.89 -15.71 2.39
C PRO A 155 -0.56 -16.18 2.37
N ILE A 156 -0.85 -17.40 2.83
CA ILE A 156 -2.20 -17.97 2.85
C ILE A 156 -3.12 -17.13 3.75
N LEU A 157 -2.71 -16.86 4.99
CA LEU A 157 -3.50 -16.07 5.93
C LEU A 157 -3.72 -14.64 5.41
N GLY A 158 -2.72 -14.04 4.77
CA GLY A 158 -2.85 -12.71 4.17
C GLY A 158 -3.85 -12.67 3.01
N ILE A 159 -3.83 -13.69 2.15
CA ILE A 159 -4.79 -13.86 1.05
C ILE A 159 -6.21 -14.08 1.61
N ILE A 160 -6.36 -14.91 2.64
CA ILE A 160 -7.65 -15.14 3.31
C ILE A 160 -8.20 -13.81 3.83
N ILE A 161 -7.40 -13.02 4.54
CA ILE A 161 -7.84 -11.72 5.08
C ILE A 161 -8.22 -10.75 3.97
N PHE A 162 -7.45 -10.72 2.88
CA PHE A 162 -7.77 -9.92 1.71
C PHE A 162 -9.12 -10.29 1.09
N ILE A 163 -9.37 -11.58 0.85
CA ILE A 163 -10.64 -12.07 0.28
C ILE A 163 -11.79 -11.78 1.25
N SER A 164 -11.61 -12.03 2.55
CA SER A 164 -12.63 -11.79 3.58
C SER A 164 -13.02 -10.31 3.70
N LEU A 165 -12.09 -9.37 3.50
CA LEU A 165 -12.40 -7.94 3.59
C LEU A 165 -13.07 -7.37 2.34
N TRP A 166 -13.16 -8.14 1.26
CA TRP A 166 -13.73 -7.72 -0.01
C TRP A 166 -14.93 -8.61 -0.37
N PRO A 167 -16.14 -8.33 0.15
CA PRO A 167 -17.35 -9.12 -0.14
C PRO A 167 -17.65 -9.25 -1.64
N TRP A 168 -17.28 -8.23 -2.42
CA TRP A 168 -17.40 -8.28 -3.88
C TRP A 168 -16.63 -9.47 -4.49
N LEU A 169 -15.52 -9.92 -3.90
CA LEU A 169 -14.77 -11.10 -4.36
C LEU A 169 -15.46 -12.43 -4.03
N TRP A 170 -16.51 -12.48 -3.19
CA TRP A 170 -17.03 -13.76 -2.68
C TRP A 170 -17.84 -14.57 -3.70
N SER A 171 -18.58 -13.93 -4.61
CA SER A 171 -19.47 -14.66 -5.52
C SER A 171 -18.76 -15.35 -6.69
N HIS A 172 -17.73 -14.71 -7.24
CA HIS A 172 -16.96 -15.20 -8.39
C HIS A 172 -15.48 -14.89 -8.18
N THR A 173 -14.88 -15.48 -7.14
CA THR A 173 -13.53 -15.08 -6.68
C THR A 173 -12.49 -15.20 -7.78
N VAL A 174 -12.47 -16.31 -8.52
CA VAL A 174 -11.48 -16.56 -9.57
C VAL A 174 -11.63 -15.57 -10.73
N ASP A 175 -12.86 -15.41 -11.25
CA ASP A 175 -13.14 -14.50 -12.37
C ASP A 175 -12.87 -13.03 -12.00
N LYS A 176 -13.20 -12.64 -10.77
CA LYS A 176 -12.95 -11.28 -10.26
C LYS A 176 -11.50 -11.03 -9.86
N LEU A 177 -10.68 -12.07 -9.72
CA LEU A 177 -9.26 -11.93 -9.43
C LEU A 177 -8.43 -11.90 -10.72
N ILE A 178 -8.69 -12.84 -11.64
CA ILE A 178 -7.85 -13.13 -12.83
C ILE A 178 -8.57 -12.84 -14.15
N GLY A 179 -9.90 -12.77 -14.17
CA GLY A 179 -10.68 -12.57 -15.40
C GLY A 179 -10.44 -11.21 -16.07
N SER A 180 -11.14 -10.96 -17.17
CA SER A 180 -11.04 -9.72 -17.95
C SER A 180 -11.27 -8.45 -17.12
N ASP A 181 -12.16 -8.54 -16.13
CA ASP A 181 -12.49 -7.46 -15.19
C ASP A 181 -11.84 -7.65 -13.81
N GLY A 182 -10.83 -8.52 -13.74
CA GLY A 182 -10.18 -8.92 -12.51
C GLY A 182 -9.31 -7.82 -11.88
N VAL A 183 -9.13 -7.89 -10.56
CA VAL A 183 -8.28 -6.95 -9.81
C VAL A 183 -6.82 -6.96 -10.29
N LEU A 184 -6.32 -8.11 -10.74
CA LEU A 184 -4.94 -8.25 -11.22
C LEU A 184 -4.77 -7.75 -12.67
N THR A 185 -5.80 -7.89 -13.50
CA THR A 185 -5.82 -7.40 -14.89
C THR A 185 -6.17 -5.92 -14.98
N TYR A 186 -6.72 -5.34 -13.91
CA TYR A 186 -7.08 -3.93 -13.82
C TYR A 186 -5.92 -2.97 -14.15
N ALA A 187 -4.68 -3.32 -13.78
CA ALA A 187 -3.50 -2.52 -14.13
C ALA A 187 -3.26 -2.47 -15.64
N ALA A 188 -3.48 -3.57 -16.36
CA ALA A 188 -3.39 -3.63 -17.81
C ALA A 188 -4.48 -2.77 -18.47
N ARG A 189 -5.69 -2.76 -17.88
CA ARG A 189 -6.82 -1.95 -18.36
C ARG A 189 -6.61 -0.45 -18.16
N PHE A 190 -6.08 -0.04 -17.01
CA PHE A 190 -5.75 1.37 -16.75
C PHE A 190 -4.71 1.89 -17.74
N LYS A 191 -3.72 1.06 -18.10
CA LYS A 191 -2.76 1.38 -19.15
C LYS A 191 -3.44 1.52 -20.52
N ALA A 192 -4.34 0.62 -20.88
CA ALA A 192 -5.09 0.69 -22.14
C ALA A 192 -5.98 1.94 -22.22
N TRP A 193 -6.76 2.23 -21.17
CA TRP A 193 -7.65 3.39 -21.12
C TRP A 193 -6.92 4.73 -21.15
N GLY A 194 -5.80 4.84 -20.42
CA GLY A 194 -4.99 6.06 -20.43
C GLY A 194 -4.44 6.39 -21.81
N HIS A 195 -4.04 5.38 -22.59
CA HIS A 195 -3.58 5.58 -23.96
C HIS A 195 -4.73 5.90 -24.92
N GLU A 196 -5.89 5.26 -24.81
CA GLU A 196 -7.02 5.53 -25.69
C GLU A 196 -7.61 6.93 -25.52
N GLU A 197 -7.77 7.41 -24.29
CA GLU A 197 -8.24 8.80 -24.07
C GLU A 197 -7.22 9.84 -24.53
N PHE A 198 -5.93 9.58 -24.31
CA PHE A 198 -4.86 10.48 -24.76
C PHE A 198 -4.79 10.54 -26.29
N LEU A 199 -4.94 9.39 -26.97
CA LEU A 199 -4.98 9.32 -28.43
C LEU A 199 -6.26 9.95 -29.00
N LYS A 200 -7.42 9.72 -28.39
CA LYS A 200 -8.69 10.37 -28.80
C LYS A 200 -8.63 11.88 -28.62
N LYS A 201 -8.14 12.38 -27.48
CA LYS A 201 -7.99 13.83 -27.25
C LYS A 201 -6.89 14.45 -28.13
N GLY A 202 -5.81 13.72 -28.42
CA GLY A 202 -4.76 14.14 -29.34
C GLY A 202 -5.25 14.25 -30.79
N LEU A 203 -6.03 13.29 -31.27
CA LEU A 203 -6.55 13.27 -32.65
C LEU A 203 -7.69 14.28 -32.87
N TYR A 204 -8.60 14.46 -31.90
CA TYR A 204 -9.68 15.44 -32.00
C TYR A 204 -9.24 16.88 -31.66
N GLY A 205 -8.18 17.05 -30.84
CA GLY A 205 -7.66 18.36 -30.44
C GLY A 205 -6.81 19.08 -31.49
N ILE A 206 -6.25 18.36 -32.46
CA ILE A 206 -5.41 18.98 -33.50
C ILE A 206 -6.27 19.61 -34.63
N HIS A 207 -7.52 19.16 -34.82
CA HIS A 207 -8.32 19.59 -35.96
C HIS A 207 -9.28 20.77 -35.71
N HIS A 208 -9.52 21.19 -34.46
CA HIS A 208 -10.55 22.20 -34.16
C HIS A 208 -10.12 23.44 -33.35
N SER A 209 -9.00 23.41 -32.61
CA SER A 209 -8.61 24.54 -31.75
C SER A 209 -7.49 25.44 -32.29
N THR A 210 -6.78 25.04 -33.36
CA THR A 210 -5.72 25.89 -33.95
C THR A 210 -6.26 26.93 -34.92
N ILE A 211 -7.47 26.76 -35.46
CA ILE A 211 -8.05 27.69 -36.45
C ILE A 211 -8.93 28.77 -35.77
N THR A 212 -9.57 28.47 -34.64
CA THR A 212 -10.49 29.42 -33.97
C THR A 212 -9.79 30.39 -33.00
N TRP A 213 -8.63 30.05 -32.46
CA TRP A 213 -7.86 30.97 -31.60
C TRP A 213 -7.05 32.03 -32.38
N LEU A 214 -6.77 31.81 -33.66
CA LEU A 214 -6.06 32.77 -34.53
C LEU A 214 -6.98 33.81 -35.20
N LEU A 215 -8.30 33.59 -35.21
CA LEU A 215 -9.27 34.45 -35.91
C LEU A 215 -10.09 35.37 -35.00
N LYS A 216 -9.78 35.46 -33.70
CA LYS A 216 -10.59 36.22 -32.72
C LYS A 216 -9.82 37.19 -31.82
N ARG A 217 -8.79 37.86 -32.35
CA ARG A 217 -8.30 39.14 -31.76
C ARG A 217 -8.75 40.32 -32.62
N PRO A 218 -9.93 40.92 -32.37
CA PRO A 218 -10.16 42.28 -32.80
C PRO A 218 -9.29 43.21 -31.94
N TYR A 219 -8.51 44.03 -32.62
CA TYR A 219 -7.77 45.15 -32.05
C TYR A 219 -8.72 46.04 -31.23
N GLN A 220 -8.40 46.25 -29.96
CA GLN A 220 -8.85 47.43 -29.22
C GLN A 220 -7.60 48.13 -28.68
N LEU A 221 -7.30 49.25 -29.35
CA LEU A 221 -6.61 50.41 -28.81
C LEU A 221 -7.60 51.20 -27.94
#